data_AF-A0A087NCQ7-F1
#
_entry.id   AF-A0A087NCQ7-F1
#
_cell.length_a   1.000
_cell.length_b   1.000
_cell.length_c   1.000
_cell.angle_alpha   90.00
_cell.angle_beta   90.00
_cell.angle_gamma   90.00
#
_symmetry.space_group_name_H-M   'P 1'
#
loop_
_entity.id
_entity.type
_entity.pdbx_description
1 polymer ?
#
loop_
_entity_poly.entity_id
_entity_poly.type
_entity_poly.pdbx_seq_one_letter_code
_entity_poly.pdbx_strand_id
1 'polypeptide(L)'
;MQMSVQSNDAVLAYLARFDSGSTAEYFAGPPNLCGRYHYGDGPGGFNFARETIAVRQAIARIAANAQDAGEIGYLGSLPTDHHFPGFAEANPCALLPPNVRPRIWLGNASTVACHYDTYDNLACAVAGRRRFTLYPPDAIGDLYVGPIDHTLSGQPISLATGAASDDPQYPRFAAARARAVMVELAPGDALYLPKLWWHQVEALDPVNILVNYWWDGFSAGPDAPHTAMLLAMIAIAERPAAERDAWRAYFDHYVFRPDGHPLAHMPDAQHGVLGPLGQGNYGRIRALVMRLLRGQ
;
A
#
# COMPACT_ATOMS: atom_id res chain seq x y z
N MET A 1 12.66 18.83 1.70
CA MET A 1 11.60 19.35 2.60
C MET A 1 12.23 20.28 3.62
N GLN A 2 11.83 21.54 3.68
CA GLN A 2 12.40 22.55 4.60
C GLN A 2 11.78 22.52 6.03
N MET A 3 10.89 21.56 6.31
CA MET A 3 10.00 21.57 7.50
C MET A 3 10.39 20.59 8.61
N SER A 4 11.42 19.75 8.45
CA SER A 4 11.70 18.62 9.34
C SER A 4 12.26 18.95 10.73
N VAL A 5 12.43 20.24 11.07
CA VAL A 5 13.03 20.70 12.34
C VAL A 5 12.08 21.63 13.12
N GLN A 6 10.81 21.72 12.73
CA GLN A 6 9.84 22.58 13.41
C GLN A 6 9.02 21.81 14.46
N SER A 7 8.45 22.51 15.45
CA SER A 7 7.54 21.91 16.42
C SER A 7 6.28 21.35 15.72
N ASN A 8 5.63 20.36 16.33
CA ASN A 8 4.39 19.78 15.79
C ASN A 8 3.34 20.86 15.47
N ASP A 9 3.18 21.85 16.35
CA ASP A 9 2.24 22.96 16.15
C ASP A 9 2.56 23.78 14.89
N ALA A 10 3.84 24.02 14.61
CA ALA A 10 4.24 24.77 13.42
C ALA A 10 3.97 24.00 12.13
N VAL A 11 4.18 22.67 12.12
CA VAL A 11 3.87 21.83 10.95
C VAL A 11 2.36 21.74 10.73
N LEU A 12 1.56 21.60 11.80
CA LEU A 12 0.09 21.58 11.70
C LEU A 12 -0.46 22.93 11.24
N ALA A 13 0.05 24.04 11.77
CA ALA A 13 -0.30 25.39 11.33
C ALA A 13 0.08 25.62 9.86
N TYR A 14 1.22 25.08 9.41
CA TYR A 14 1.61 25.11 8.01
C TYR A 14 0.62 24.35 7.12
N LEU A 15 0.23 23.13 7.49
CA LEU A 15 -0.77 22.36 6.73
C LEU A 15 -2.13 23.07 6.67
N ALA A 16 -2.55 23.69 7.77
CA ALA A 16 -3.83 24.40 7.85
C ALA A 16 -3.93 25.57 6.84
N ARG A 17 -2.81 26.11 6.36
CA ARG A 17 -2.81 27.15 5.30
C ARG A 17 -3.31 26.65 3.95
N PHE A 18 -3.26 25.33 3.74
CA PHE A 18 -3.69 24.69 2.49
C PHE A 18 -5.08 24.07 2.62
N ASP A 19 -5.72 24.10 3.78
CA ASP A 19 -7.03 23.47 3.99
C ASP A 19 -8.06 23.94 2.96
N SER A 20 -8.66 23.00 2.22
CA SER A 20 -9.73 23.29 1.27
C SER A 20 -11.10 23.44 1.92
N GLY A 21 -11.24 23.12 3.20
CA GLY A 21 -12.52 23.01 3.90
C GLY A 21 -13.30 21.73 3.57
N SER A 22 -12.65 20.77 2.89
CA SER A 22 -13.22 19.45 2.59
C SER A 22 -13.38 18.58 3.83
N THR A 23 -14.15 17.51 3.67
CA THR A 23 -14.28 16.44 4.67
C THR A 23 -13.45 15.23 4.28
N ALA A 24 -13.09 14.41 5.26
CA ALA A 24 -12.40 13.14 5.07
C ALA A 24 -12.90 12.11 6.08
N GLU A 25 -12.59 10.84 5.81
CA GLU A 25 -12.80 9.75 6.76
C GLU A 25 -11.70 9.79 7.83
N TYR A 26 -12.14 9.93 9.08
CA TYR A 26 -11.29 9.90 10.27
C TYR A 26 -11.52 8.59 11.01
N PHE A 27 -10.41 7.96 11.37
CA PHE A 27 -10.38 6.65 12.01
C PHE A 27 -10.09 6.85 13.50
N ALA A 28 -11.07 6.55 14.34
CA ALA A 28 -11.03 6.79 15.78
C ALA A 28 -10.93 5.48 16.55
N GLY A 29 -10.02 5.42 17.51
CA GLY A 29 -9.83 4.28 18.40
C GLY A 29 -9.78 4.71 19.87
N PRO A 30 -10.27 3.85 20.80
CA PRO A 30 -10.14 4.12 22.21
C PRO A 30 -8.66 4.10 22.66
N PRO A 31 -8.30 4.71 23.80
CA PRO A 31 -6.89 4.81 24.23
C PRO A 31 -6.21 3.44 24.44
N ASN A 32 -6.99 2.46 24.90
CA ASN A 32 -6.53 1.09 25.12
C ASN A 32 -6.30 0.29 23.82
N LEU A 33 -6.61 0.87 22.65
CA LEU A 33 -6.29 0.28 21.35
C LEU A 33 -4.78 0.22 21.09
N CYS A 34 -3.98 1.02 21.83
CA CYS A 34 -2.53 1.08 21.70
C CYS A 34 -2.08 1.26 20.24
N GLY A 35 -2.86 1.99 19.44
CA GLY A 35 -2.52 2.27 18.04
C GLY A 35 -2.89 1.17 17.03
N ARG A 36 -3.37 0.01 17.46
CA ARG A 36 -3.47 -1.19 16.61
C ARG A 36 -4.87 -1.40 16.00
N TYR A 37 -5.06 -0.88 14.80
CA TYR A 37 -6.30 -1.08 14.01
C TYR A 37 -6.37 -2.50 13.42
N HIS A 38 -7.35 -3.31 13.83
CA HIS A 38 -7.50 -4.74 13.48
C HIS A 38 -8.98 -5.18 13.40
N TYR A 39 -9.20 -6.43 13.00
CA TYR A 39 -10.48 -7.12 13.21
C TYR A 39 -10.80 -7.24 14.71
N GLY A 40 -12.08 -7.18 15.06
CA GLY A 40 -12.56 -7.28 16.44
C GLY A 40 -14.08 -7.26 16.53
N ASP A 41 -14.62 -7.19 17.75
CA ASP A 41 -16.06 -7.30 18.00
C ASP A 41 -16.86 -6.00 17.79
N GLY A 42 -16.21 -4.94 17.31
CA GLY A 42 -16.87 -3.65 17.07
C GLY A 42 -17.68 -3.61 15.76
N PRO A 43 -18.30 -2.46 15.46
CA PRO A 43 -19.15 -2.30 14.28
C PRO A 43 -18.42 -2.68 12.98
N GLY A 44 -19.02 -3.58 12.19
CA GLY A 44 -18.43 -4.07 10.95
C GLY A 44 -17.32 -5.12 11.11
N GLY A 45 -17.08 -5.61 12.34
CA GLY A 45 -16.05 -6.62 12.62
C GLY A 45 -14.66 -6.03 12.90
N PHE A 46 -14.61 -4.76 13.34
CA PHE A 46 -13.37 -4.01 13.55
C PHE A 46 -13.29 -3.39 14.95
N ASN A 47 -12.08 -3.14 15.45
CA ASN A 47 -11.84 -2.58 16.78
C ASN A 47 -11.78 -1.02 16.83
N PHE A 48 -12.28 -0.34 15.80
CA PHE A 48 -12.24 1.12 15.64
C PHE A 48 -13.53 1.65 14.99
N ALA A 49 -13.74 2.96 15.09
CA ALA A 49 -14.84 3.68 14.44
C ALA A 49 -14.35 4.52 13.26
N ARG A 50 -15.25 4.76 12.31
CA ARG A 50 -15.05 5.65 11.16
C ARG A 50 -16.08 6.76 11.22
N GLU A 51 -15.64 7.99 11.04
CA GLU A 51 -16.52 9.16 10.94
C GLU A 51 -16.10 10.04 9.76
N THR A 52 -17.05 10.72 9.13
CA THR A 52 -16.76 11.77 8.15
C THR A 52 -16.73 13.11 8.87
N ILE A 53 -15.59 13.80 8.84
CA ILE A 53 -15.36 15.06 9.55
C ILE A 53 -14.60 16.05 8.67
N ALA A 54 -14.71 17.35 8.95
CA ALA A 54 -13.89 18.36 8.26
C ALA A 54 -12.40 18.13 8.56
N VAL A 55 -11.54 18.22 7.53
CA VAL A 55 -10.09 17.98 7.68
C VAL A 55 -9.48 18.85 8.78
N ARG A 56 -9.83 20.14 8.81
CA ARG A 56 -9.39 21.07 9.88
C ARG A 56 -9.79 20.63 11.29
N GLN A 57 -10.96 20.02 11.46
CA GLN A 57 -11.44 19.56 12.77
C GLN A 57 -10.69 18.30 13.19
N ALA A 58 -10.45 17.37 12.26
CA ALA A 58 -9.61 16.21 12.53
C ALA A 58 -8.16 16.60 12.89
N ILE A 59 -7.56 17.58 12.21
CA ILE A 59 -6.24 18.12 12.56
C ILE A 59 -6.22 18.63 14.02
N ALA A 60 -7.22 19.43 14.40
CA ALA A 60 -7.33 19.94 15.77
C ALA A 60 -7.54 18.83 16.80
N ARG A 61 -8.36 17.82 16.47
CA ARG A 61 -8.61 16.64 17.33
C ARG A 61 -7.33 15.84 17.56
N ILE A 62 -6.56 15.57 16.50
CA ILE A 62 -5.27 14.87 16.58
C ILE A 62 -4.27 15.64 17.46
N ALA A 63 -4.23 16.97 17.32
CA ALA A 63 -3.38 17.82 18.17
C ALA A 63 -3.80 17.76 19.64
N ALA A 64 -5.11 17.78 19.94
CA ALA A 64 -5.61 17.65 21.30
C ALA A 64 -5.31 16.28 21.90
N ASN A 65 -5.52 15.19 21.14
CA ASN A 65 -5.21 13.81 21.54
C ASN A 65 -3.73 13.59 21.85
N ALA A 66 -2.84 14.39 21.24
CA ALA A 66 -1.41 14.32 21.51
C ALA A 66 -1.02 14.91 22.89
N GLN A 67 -1.89 15.74 23.47
CA GLN A 67 -1.69 16.35 24.79
C GLN A 67 -2.40 15.55 25.89
N ASP A 68 -3.62 15.09 25.60
CA ASP A 68 -4.50 14.41 26.53
C ASP A 68 -4.74 13.01 25.97
N ALA A 69 -4.21 11.98 26.63
CA ALA A 69 -4.14 10.58 26.16
C ALA A 69 -5.51 9.87 26.07
N GLY A 70 -6.54 10.59 25.63
CA GLY A 70 -7.91 10.16 25.46
C GLY A 70 -8.06 9.27 24.24
N GLU A 71 -8.28 9.84 23.07
CA GLU A 71 -8.51 9.05 21.85
C GLU A 71 -7.23 8.96 21.02
N ILE A 72 -7.11 7.92 20.18
CA ILE A 72 -6.16 7.92 19.07
C ILE A 72 -6.90 7.98 17.75
N GLY A 73 -6.41 8.79 16.82
CA GLY A 73 -6.95 8.74 15.48
C GLY A 73 -6.03 9.21 14.39
N TYR A 74 -6.46 8.96 13.17
CA TYR A 74 -5.71 9.32 11.97
C TYR A 74 -6.62 9.62 10.78
N LEU A 75 -6.07 10.41 9.86
CA LEU A 75 -6.50 10.61 8.49
C LEU A 75 -5.56 9.84 7.58
N GLY A 76 -6.11 8.91 6.81
CA GLY A 76 -5.33 8.03 5.93
C GLY A 76 -5.36 8.49 4.48
N SER A 77 -4.20 8.58 3.85
CA SER A 77 -4.06 8.74 2.40
C SER A 77 -4.93 9.87 1.80
N LEU A 78 -4.73 11.11 2.25
CA LEU A 78 -5.46 12.26 1.72
C LEU A 78 -4.78 12.81 0.46
N PRO A 79 -5.44 12.81 -0.72
CA PRO A 79 -4.90 13.48 -1.90
C PRO A 79 -4.74 14.98 -1.66
N THR A 80 -3.51 15.49 -1.84
CA THR A 80 -3.25 16.91 -1.56
C THR A 80 -4.01 17.83 -2.50
N ASP A 81 -4.24 17.43 -3.74
CA ASP A 81 -4.93 18.28 -4.73
C ASP A 81 -6.37 18.61 -4.33
N HIS A 82 -7.00 17.74 -3.54
CA HIS A 82 -8.35 17.94 -3.04
C HIS A 82 -8.38 18.53 -1.63
N HIS A 83 -7.59 17.99 -0.71
CA HIS A 83 -7.66 18.39 0.71
C HIS A 83 -6.71 19.53 1.09
N PHE A 84 -5.61 19.69 0.34
CA PHE A 84 -4.54 20.64 0.63
C PHE A 84 -4.04 21.35 -0.66
N PRO A 85 -4.92 22.00 -1.45
CA PRO A 85 -4.55 22.62 -2.73
C PRO A 85 -3.38 23.60 -2.57
N GLY A 86 -2.38 23.49 -3.45
CA GLY A 86 -1.14 24.29 -3.40
C GLY A 86 -0.01 23.66 -2.59
N PHE A 87 -0.28 22.59 -1.81
CA PHE A 87 0.76 21.93 -1.01
C PHE A 87 1.86 21.32 -1.89
N ALA A 88 1.48 20.66 -2.99
CA ALA A 88 2.41 20.00 -3.90
C ALA A 88 3.34 21.01 -4.60
N GLU A 89 2.81 22.17 -4.97
CA GLU A 89 3.57 23.27 -5.59
C GLU A 89 4.53 23.91 -4.59
N ALA A 90 4.11 24.06 -3.33
CA ALA A 90 4.96 24.57 -2.26
C ALA A 90 6.03 23.58 -1.79
N ASN A 91 5.83 22.28 -2.03
CA ASN A 91 6.70 21.18 -1.59
C ASN A 91 7.01 20.20 -2.74
N PRO A 92 7.72 20.65 -3.79
CA PRO A 92 8.01 19.80 -4.93
C PRO A 92 8.96 18.66 -4.54
N CYS A 93 8.72 17.46 -5.10
CA CYS A 93 9.63 16.32 -4.98
C CYS A 93 10.45 16.19 -6.26
N ALA A 94 11.72 16.58 -6.21
CA ALA A 94 12.60 16.58 -7.38
C ALA A 94 12.97 15.17 -7.91
N LEU A 95 12.69 14.12 -7.12
CA LEU A 95 12.98 12.74 -7.50
C LEU A 95 11.90 12.12 -8.40
N LEU A 96 10.73 12.75 -8.51
CA LEU A 96 9.56 12.18 -9.16
C LEU A 96 9.00 13.11 -10.24
N PRO A 97 8.39 12.56 -11.30
CA PRO A 97 7.68 13.35 -12.30
C PRO A 97 6.57 14.22 -11.67
N PRO A 98 6.32 15.44 -12.18
CA PRO A 98 5.33 16.36 -11.60
C PRO A 98 3.89 15.84 -11.54
N ASN A 99 3.55 14.85 -12.36
CA ASN A 99 2.23 14.20 -12.36
C ASN A 99 2.07 13.17 -11.24
N VAL A 100 3.13 12.81 -10.52
CA VAL A 100 3.05 11.98 -9.31
C VAL A 100 2.77 12.91 -8.13
N ARG A 101 1.50 12.96 -7.71
CA ARG A 101 1.02 13.90 -6.71
C ARG A 101 1.09 13.30 -5.29
N PRO A 102 1.41 14.09 -4.25
CA PRO A 102 1.54 13.58 -2.89
C PRO A 102 0.20 13.23 -2.25
N ARG A 103 0.27 12.34 -1.27
CA ARG A 103 -0.79 11.98 -0.34
C ARG A 103 -0.31 12.19 1.08
N ILE A 104 -1.19 12.68 1.96
CA ILE A 104 -0.87 12.97 3.36
C ILE A 104 -1.53 11.94 4.26
N TRP A 105 -0.75 11.41 5.20
CA TRP A 105 -1.21 10.66 6.35
C TRP A 105 -0.89 11.46 7.60
N LEU A 106 -1.89 11.70 8.45
CA LEU A 106 -1.74 12.45 9.69
C LEU A 106 -2.42 11.68 10.81
N GLY A 107 -1.76 11.51 11.94
CA GLY A 107 -2.38 10.83 13.08
C GLY A 107 -1.53 10.77 14.33
N ASN A 108 -2.13 10.23 15.39
CA ASN A 108 -1.43 9.92 16.63
C ASN A 108 -0.58 8.63 16.51
N ALA A 109 0.09 8.25 17.60
CA ALA A 109 0.85 7.01 17.67
C ALA A 109 -0.04 5.81 17.30
N SER A 110 0.40 5.04 16.31
CA SER A 110 -0.41 3.99 15.69
C SER A 110 0.43 2.93 15.00
N THR A 111 -0.18 1.78 14.72
CA THR A 111 0.42 0.70 13.94
C THR A 111 -0.55 0.31 12.83
N VAL A 112 -0.09 0.48 11.59
CA VAL A 112 -0.75 -0.06 10.41
C VAL A 112 -0.26 -1.49 10.24
N ALA A 113 -1.20 -2.44 10.20
CA ALA A 113 -0.91 -3.87 10.06
C ALA A 113 -0.09 -4.16 8.78
N CYS A 114 0.70 -5.23 8.82
CA CYS A 114 1.57 -5.60 7.70
C CYS A 114 0.75 -5.94 6.45
N HIS A 115 0.95 -5.19 5.38
CA HIS A 115 0.27 -5.32 4.09
C HIS A 115 1.25 -5.03 2.94
N TYR A 116 0.77 -5.05 1.69
CA TYR A 116 1.54 -4.61 0.54
C TYR A 116 0.69 -3.67 -0.33
N ASP A 117 1.37 -2.86 -1.15
CA ASP A 117 0.73 -2.03 -2.16
C ASP A 117 1.09 -2.47 -3.57
N THR A 118 0.22 -2.18 -4.53
CA THR A 118 0.47 -2.40 -5.97
C THR A 118 1.15 -1.21 -6.65
N TYR A 119 1.64 -0.26 -5.87
CA TYR A 119 2.30 0.96 -6.33
C TYR A 119 3.72 1.04 -5.77
N ASP A 120 4.63 1.59 -6.55
CA ASP A 120 5.89 2.07 -6.03
C ASP A 120 5.61 3.25 -5.09
N ASN A 121 6.32 3.32 -3.97
CA ASN A 121 6.04 4.28 -2.93
C ASN A 121 7.31 5.02 -2.48
N LEU A 122 7.27 6.35 -2.46
CA LEU A 122 8.26 7.17 -1.77
C LEU A 122 7.62 7.77 -0.53
N ALA A 123 7.95 7.23 0.63
CA ALA A 123 7.38 7.61 1.93
C ALA A 123 8.32 8.57 2.67
N CYS A 124 7.91 9.82 2.83
CA CYS A 124 8.69 10.88 3.49
C CYS A 124 8.11 11.19 4.88
N ALA A 125 8.90 11.02 5.93
CA ALA A 125 8.52 11.44 7.28
C ALA A 125 8.64 12.97 7.40
N VAL A 126 7.52 13.65 7.67
CA VAL A 126 7.48 15.12 7.77
C VAL A 126 7.47 15.56 9.22
N ALA A 127 6.70 14.89 10.07
CA ALA A 127 6.66 15.09 11.51
C ALA A 127 6.48 13.74 12.21
N GLY A 128 7.05 13.61 13.40
CA GLY A 128 7.10 12.34 14.13
C GLY A 128 7.96 11.28 13.45
N ARG A 129 8.37 10.27 14.22
CA ARG A 129 9.16 9.14 13.75
C ARG A 129 8.28 8.02 13.23
N ARG A 130 8.73 7.38 12.15
CA ARG A 130 8.06 6.23 11.53
C ARG A 130 8.96 5.02 11.55
N ARG A 131 8.48 3.87 12.01
CA ARG A 131 9.19 2.60 11.87
C ARG A 131 8.52 1.71 10.86
N PHE A 132 9.28 1.27 9.87
CA PHE A 132 8.88 0.29 8.88
C PHE A 132 9.51 -1.06 9.21
N THR A 133 8.70 -2.11 9.24
CA THR A 133 9.19 -3.49 9.24
C THR A 133 8.80 -4.12 7.91
N LEU A 134 9.80 -4.39 7.08
CA LEU A 134 9.65 -4.82 5.69
C LEU A 134 9.92 -6.31 5.55
N TYR A 135 9.14 -6.99 4.70
CA TYR A 135 9.38 -8.38 4.29
C TYR A 135 9.35 -8.47 2.76
N PRO A 136 10.19 -9.34 2.17
CA PRO A 136 10.23 -9.49 0.72
C PRO A 136 8.93 -10.13 0.19
N PRO A 137 8.53 -9.85 -1.07
CA PRO A 137 7.25 -10.31 -1.62
C PRO A 137 7.03 -11.83 -1.55
N ASP A 138 8.10 -12.61 -1.71
CA ASP A 138 8.09 -14.08 -1.68
C ASP A 138 7.96 -14.66 -0.26
N ALA A 139 7.92 -13.84 0.79
CA ALA A 139 7.58 -14.26 2.15
C ALA A 139 6.06 -14.47 2.36
N ILE A 140 5.22 -14.21 1.36
CA ILE A 140 3.75 -14.28 1.43
C ILE A 140 3.22 -15.55 2.13
N GLY A 141 3.82 -16.71 1.86
CA GLY A 141 3.38 -17.98 2.44
C GLY A 141 3.70 -18.13 3.94
N ASP A 142 4.68 -17.39 4.45
CA ASP A 142 5.11 -17.39 5.85
C ASP A 142 4.44 -16.27 6.66
N LEU A 143 3.73 -15.35 6.00
CA LEU A 143 3.04 -14.21 6.60
C LEU A 143 1.58 -14.50 6.99
N TYR A 144 1.02 -15.64 6.59
CA TYR A 144 -0.37 -16.02 6.93
C TYR A 144 -1.37 -14.91 6.58
N VAL A 145 -1.37 -14.55 5.30
CA VAL A 145 -2.20 -13.47 4.76
C VAL A 145 -3.68 -13.82 4.91
N GLY A 146 -4.47 -12.87 5.41
CA GLY A 146 -5.92 -13.00 5.55
C GLY A 146 -6.67 -13.01 4.20
N PRO A 147 -8.02 -13.07 4.25
CA PRO A 147 -8.85 -13.05 3.05
C PRO A 147 -8.61 -11.82 2.17
N ILE A 148 -8.64 -12.02 0.85
CA ILE A 148 -8.38 -10.96 -0.16
C ILE A 148 -9.61 -10.08 -0.44
N ASP A 149 -10.81 -10.54 -0.07
CA ASP A 149 -12.12 -9.91 -0.31
C ASP A 149 -12.74 -9.31 0.96
N HIS A 150 -12.16 -9.60 2.13
CA HIS A 150 -12.58 -9.03 3.40
C HIS A 150 -11.40 -8.34 4.07
N THR A 151 -11.13 -7.09 3.69
CA THR A 151 -9.94 -6.32 4.09
C THR A 151 -10.30 -5.10 4.94
N LEU A 152 -9.34 -4.61 5.75
CA LEU A 152 -9.53 -3.42 6.59
C LEU A 152 -9.65 -2.15 5.75
N SER A 153 -8.71 -1.97 4.81
CA SER A 153 -8.54 -0.74 4.03
C SER A 153 -8.12 -1.03 2.59
N GLY A 154 -8.61 -2.14 2.01
CA GLY A 154 -8.43 -2.49 0.60
C GLY A 154 -7.34 -3.52 0.32
N GLN A 155 -6.37 -3.72 1.22
CA GLN A 155 -5.32 -4.73 1.08
C GLN A 155 -5.42 -5.81 2.15
N PRO A 156 -5.14 -7.08 1.81
CA PRO A 156 -5.08 -8.13 2.81
C PRO A 156 -3.86 -7.93 3.71
N ILE A 157 -4.02 -8.31 4.97
CA ILE A 157 -2.99 -8.14 6.00
C ILE A 157 -2.38 -9.48 6.42
N SER A 158 -1.14 -9.44 6.92
CA SER A 158 -0.54 -10.58 7.63
C SER A 158 -1.19 -10.73 9.01
N LEU A 159 -1.71 -11.92 9.29
CA LEU A 159 -2.24 -12.24 10.62
C LEU A 159 -1.11 -12.57 11.60
N ALA A 160 -0.01 -13.15 11.10
CA ALA A 160 1.11 -13.57 11.94
C ALA A 160 1.91 -12.39 12.52
N THR A 161 2.03 -11.26 11.81
CA THR A 161 2.76 -10.08 12.33
C THR A 161 2.10 -9.45 13.53
N GLY A 162 0.78 -9.60 13.67
CA GLY A 162 0.02 -9.08 14.82
C GLY A 162 0.07 -9.99 16.05
N ALA A 163 0.52 -11.23 15.90
CA ALA A 163 0.50 -12.27 16.92
C ALA A 163 1.75 -12.24 17.83
N ALA A 164 1.71 -13.05 18.90
CA ALA A 164 2.89 -13.30 19.73
C ALA A 164 3.99 -13.97 18.90
N SER A 165 5.26 -13.75 19.28
CA SER A 165 6.38 -14.15 18.41
C SER A 165 6.55 -15.66 18.27
N ASP A 166 6.08 -16.40 19.25
CA ASP A 166 6.12 -17.85 19.45
C ASP A 166 4.72 -18.49 19.35
N ASP A 167 3.75 -17.79 18.76
CA ASP A 167 2.39 -18.28 18.60
C ASP A 167 2.38 -19.59 17.77
N PRO A 168 1.95 -20.73 18.36
CA PRO A 168 1.95 -22.02 17.68
C PRO A 168 0.99 -22.08 16.49
N GLN A 169 0.08 -21.10 16.33
CA GLN A 169 -0.78 -20.96 15.15
C GLN A 169 0.02 -20.57 13.90
N TYR A 170 1.17 -19.90 14.06
CA TYR A 170 1.96 -19.35 12.95
C TYR A 170 3.39 -19.93 12.89
N PRO A 171 3.57 -21.26 12.81
CA PRO A 171 4.88 -21.90 12.95
C PRO A 171 5.92 -21.48 11.89
N ARG A 172 5.47 -21.03 10.70
CA ARG A 172 6.37 -20.58 9.62
C ARG A 172 6.82 -19.13 9.77
N PHE A 173 6.19 -18.35 10.64
CA PHE A 173 6.44 -16.91 10.70
C PHE A 173 7.87 -16.57 11.14
N ALA A 174 8.53 -17.45 11.90
CA ALA A 174 9.95 -17.31 12.22
C ALA A 174 10.84 -17.16 10.97
N ALA A 175 10.52 -17.83 9.87
CA ALA A 175 11.25 -17.73 8.60
C ALA A 175 11.08 -16.35 7.94
N ALA A 176 9.87 -15.80 7.94
CA ALA A 176 9.63 -14.43 7.48
C ALA A 176 10.34 -13.41 8.37
N ARG A 177 10.24 -13.57 9.71
CA ARG A 177 10.87 -12.68 10.69
C ARG A 177 12.39 -12.61 10.53
N ALA A 178 13.05 -13.73 10.24
CA ALA A 178 14.49 -13.76 10.01
C ALA A 178 14.93 -12.97 8.76
N ARG A 179 13.99 -12.68 7.84
CA ARG A 179 14.21 -11.91 6.60
C ARG A 179 13.72 -10.48 6.71
N ALA A 180 13.21 -10.07 7.87
CA ALA A 180 12.65 -8.75 8.07
C ALA A 180 13.74 -7.67 8.06
N VAL A 181 13.46 -6.54 7.40
CA VAL A 181 14.31 -5.34 7.43
C VAL A 181 13.56 -4.26 8.19
N MET A 182 14.16 -3.75 9.25
CA MET A 182 13.57 -2.68 10.06
C MET A 182 14.27 -1.35 9.80
N VAL A 183 13.49 -0.30 9.53
CA VAL A 183 13.98 1.05 9.25
C VAL A 183 13.17 2.04 10.07
N GLU A 184 13.85 2.89 10.85
CA GLU A 184 13.22 4.03 11.54
C GLU A 184 13.57 5.32 10.78
N LEU A 185 12.55 6.09 10.39
CA LEU A 185 12.65 7.37 9.71
C LEU A 185 12.43 8.49 10.73
N ALA A 186 13.40 9.39 10.84
CA ALA A 186 13.22 10.66 11.51
C ALA A 186 12.54 11.67 10.57
N PRO A 187 11.95 12.76 11.09
CA PRO A 187 11.51 13.86 10.25
C PRO A 187 12.61 14.30 9.28
N GLY A 188 12.27 14.35 7.99
CA GLY A 188 13.19 14.68 6.89
C GLY A 188 13.69 13.47 6.11
N ASP A 189 13.62 12.26 6.69
CA ASP A 189 14.01 11.03 6.01
C ASP A 189 12.94 10.59 5.01
N ALA A 190 13.39 9.85 3.99
CA ALA A 190 12.53 9.23 3.00
C ALA A 190 12.91 7.77 2.76
N LEU A 191 11.91 6.91 2.56
CA LEU A 191 12.06 5.52 2.20
C LEU A 191 11.43 5.28 0.82
N TYR A 192 12.22 4.78 -0.12
CA TYR A 192 11.66 4.15 -1.31
C TYR A 192 11.26 2.70 -0.96
N LEU A 193 9.99 2.40 -1.14
CA LEU A 193 9.38 1.10 -0.92
C LEU A 193 8.91 0.56 -2.28
N PRO A 194 9.58 -0.46 -2.83
CA PRO A 194 9.16 -1.06 -4.09
C PRO A 194 7.78 -1.71 -3.95
N LYS A 195 6.98 -1.67 -5.02
CA LYS A 195 5.67 -2.33 -5.02
C LYS A 195 5.75 -3.80 -4.64
N LEU A 196 4.67 -4.32 -4.05
CA LEU A 196 4.50 -5.69 -3.55
C LEU A 196 5.35 -6.06 -2.32
N TRP A 197 6.23 -5.19 -1.83
CA TRP A 197 6.92 -5.43 -0.57
C TRP A 197 5.94 -5.33 0.60
N TRP A 198 5.99 -6.34 1.45
CA TRP A 198 5.20 -6.39 2.67
C TRP A 198 5.79 -5.42 3.69
N HIS A 199 4.94 -4.66 4.37
CA HIS A 199 5.39 -3.65 5.30
C HIS A 199 4.36 -3.40 6.41
N GLN A 200 4.84 -3.44 7.66
CA GLN A 200 4.16 -2.88 8.83
C GLN A 200 4.70 -1.47 9.07
N VAL A 201 3.83 -0.52 9.40
CA VAL A 201 4.22 0.87 9.66
C VAL A 201 3.76 1.31 11.04
N GLU A 202 4.70 1.70 11.88
CA GLU A 202 4.46 2.25 13.21
C GLU A 202 4.71 3.76 13.19
N ALA A 203 3.74 4.54 13.65
CA ALA A 203 3.86 5.94 13.99
C ALA A 203 4.20 6.02 15.48
N LEU A 204 5.38 6.53 15.82
CA LEU A 204 5.95 6.35 17.16
C LEU A 204 5.68 7.52 18.11
N ASP A 205 5.49 8.72 17.56
CA ASP A 205 5.34 9.94 18.35
C ASP A 205 3.86 10.34 18.51
N PRO A 206 3.50 11.27 19.42
CA PRO A 206 2.10 11.66 19.64
C PRO A 206 1.42 12.31 18.42
N VAL A 207 2.21 12.93 17.52
CA VAL A 207 1.75 13.48 16.24
C VAL A 207 2.70 12.99 15.16
N ASN A 208 2.16 12.44 14.08
CA ASN A 208 2.94 11.97 12.95
C ASN A 208 2.32 12.46 11.64
N ILE A 209 3.16 12.96 10.73
CA ILE A 209 2.79 13.32 9.37
C ILE A 209 3.72 12.57 8.42
N LEU A 210 3.14 11.73 7.57
CA LEU A 210 3.84 11.09 6.45
C LEU A 210 3.27 11.67 5.15
N VAL A 211 4.16 12.10 4.27
CA VAL A 211 3.80 12.43 2.88
C VAL A 211 4.32 11.29 2.01
N ASN A 212 3.45 10.65 1.26
CA ASN A 212 3.87 9.59 0.35
C ASN A 212 3.46 9.89 -1.10
N TYR A 213 4.22 9.33 -2.03
CA TYR A 213 3.99 9.43 -3.46
C TYR A 213 3.81 8.01 -4.01
N TRP A 214 2.68 7.74 -4.64
CA TRP A 214 2.40 6.46 -5.28
C TRP A 214 2.39 6.60 -6.80
N TRP A 215 3.06 5.68 -7.49
CA TRP A 215 3.04 5.59 -8.95
C TRP A 215 3.19 4.14 -9.41
N ASP A 216 2.85 3.86 -10.67
CA ASP A 216 3.23 2.63 -11.35
C ASP A 216 3.99 2.98 -12.63
N GLY A 217 5.32 2.92 -12.55
CA GLY A 217 6.19 3.34 -13.65
C GLY A 217 6.17 2.41 -14.86
N PHE A 218 5.61 1.21 -14.71
CA PHE A 218 5.67 0.14 -15.71
C PHE A 218 4.29 -0.33 -16.18
N SER A 219 3.23 0.39 -15.82
CA SER A 219 1.88 0.09 -16.32
C SER A 219 1.83 0.26 -17.84
N ALA A 220 1.47 -0.82 -18.54
CA ALA A 220 1.25 -0.79 -19.99
C ALA A 220 -0.16 -0.31 -20.37
N GLY A 221 -1.08 -0.23 -19.40
CA GLY A 221 -2.49 0.07 -19.62
C GLY A 221 -3.33 -0.13 -18.35
N PRO A 222 -4.65 0.08 -18.43
CA PRO A 222 -5.54 0.05 -17.26
C PRO A 222 -5.78 -1.33 -16.61
N ASP A 223 -5.40 -2.43 -17.26
CA ASP A 223 -5.62 -3.77 -16.69
C ASP A 223 -4.58 -4.09 -15.60
N ALA A 224 -5.02 -4.54 -14.42
CA ALA A 224 -4.18 -4.77 -13.26
C ALA A 224 -3.79 -6.26 -13.08
N PRO A 225 -2.58 -6.56 -12.55
CA PRO A 225 -2.16 -7.95 -12.26
C PRO A 225 -3.15 -8.72 -11.37
N HIS A 226 -3.80 -8.05 -10.42
CA HIS A 226 -4.80 -8.66 -9.54
C HIS A 226 -5.98 -9.25 -10.32
N THR A 227 -6.48 -8.56 -11.35
CA THR A 227 -7.58 -9.06 -12.18
C THR A 227 -7.18 -10.33 -12.94
N ALA A 228 -5.95 -10.39 -13.45
CA ALA A 228 -5.41 -11.59 -14.10
C ALA A 228 -5.32 -12.77 -13.12
N MET A 229 -4.88 -12.50 -11.88
CA MET A 229 -4.84 -13.51 -10.81
C MET A 229 -6.23 -14.08 -10.50
N LEU A 230 -7.26 -13.23 -10.34
CA LEU A 230 -8.63 -13.68 -10.08
C LEU A 230 -9.18 -14.58 -11.20
N LEU A 231 -8.94 -14.22 -12.47
CA LEU A 231 -9.32 -15.05 -13.60
C LEU A 231 -8.56 -16.39 -13.61
N ALA A 232 -7.26 -16.38 -13.29
CA ALA A 232 -6.45 -17.58 -13.18
C ALA A 232 -6.93 -18.51 -12.04
N MET A 233 -7.40 -17.96 -10.92
CA MET A 233 -7.98 -18.75 -9.83
C MET A 233 -9.18 -19.56 -10.32
N ILE A 234 -10.10 -18.93 -11.06
CA ILE A 234 -11.27 -19.60 -11.62
C ILE A 234 -10.86 -20.69 -12.63
N ALA A 235 -9.86 -20.41 -13.47
CA ALA A 235 -9.49 -21.30 -14.57
C ALA A 235 -8.56 -22.46 -14.17
N ILE A 236 -7.69 -22.26 -13.17
CA ILE A 236 -6.52 -23.10 -12.88
C ILE A 236 -6.54 -23.69 -11.48
N ALA A 237 -6.99 -22.97 -10.44
CA ALA A 237 -6.74 -23.38 -9.04
C ALA A 237 -7.31 -24.76 -8.67
N GLU A 238 -8.48 -25.11 -9.22
CA GLU A 238 -9.18 -26.38 -8.96
C GLU A 238 -8.83 -27.50 -9.97
N ARG A 239 -7.90 -27.26 -10.91
CA ARG A 239 -7.43 -28.29 -11.85
C ARG A 239 -6.58 -29.33 -11.13
N PRO A 240 -6.45 -30.58 -11.64
CA PRO A 240 -5.52 -31.57 -11.10
C PRO A 240 -4.09 -31.04 -10.98
N ALA A 241 -3.32 -31.54 -10.01
CA ALA A 241 -1.97 -31.04 -9.73
C ALA A 241 -1.06 -31.05 -10.98
N ALA A 242 -1.08 -32.13 -11.76
CA ALA A 242 -0.30 -32.23 -12.99
C ALA A 242 -0.67 -31.15 -14.03
N GLU A 243 -1.96 -30.78 -14.15
CA GLU A 243 -2.39 -29.69 -15.03
C GLU A 243 -1.95 -28.33 -14.50
N ARG A 244 -1.99 -28.10 -13.19
CA ARG A 244 -1.51 -26.85 -12.59
C ARG A 244 -0.01 -26.66 -12.81
N ASP A 245 0.77 -27.73 -12.70
CA ASP A 245 2.22 -27.66 -12.95
C ASP A 245 2.52 -27.44 -14.44
N ALA A 246 1.75 -28.04 -15.35
CA ALA A 246 1.84 -27.73 -16.77
C ALA A 246 1.50 -26.25 -17.06
N TRP A 247 0.42 -25.72 -16.49
CA TRP A 247 0.07 -24.31 -16.64
C TRP A 247 1.10 -23.37 -16.02
N ARG A 248 1.74 -23.75 -14.91
CA ARG A 248 2.86 -23.00 -14.34
C ARG A 248 3.99 -22.85 -15.35
N ALA A 249 4.40 -23.93 -16.02
CA ALA A 249 5.43 -23.86 -17.07
C ALA A 249 5.03 -22.93 -18.23
N TYR A 250 3.76 -22.90 -18.62
CA TYR A 250 3.26 -21.97 -19.63
C TYR A 250 3.28 -20.51 -19.16
N PHE A 251 2.89 -20.25 -17.90
CA PHE A 251 2.99 -18.91 -17.31
C PHE A 251 4.44 -18.47 -17.17
N ASP A 252 5.35 -19.36 -16.75
CA ASP A 252 6.78 -19.06 -16.71
C ASP A 252 7.30 -18.68 -18.09
N HIS A 253 6.93 -19.44 -19.13
CA HIS A 253 7.39 -19.16 -20.49
C HIS A 253 6.81 -17.87 -21.11
N TYR A 254 5.50 -17.60 -20.96
CA TYR A 254 4.84 -16.50 -21.67
C TYR A 254 4.66 -15.23 -20.83
N VAL A 255 4.50 -15.36 -19.51
CA VAL A 255 4.13 -14.27 -18.59
C VAL A 255 5.31 -13.84 -17.72
N PHE A 256 5.88 -14.75 -16.92
CA PHE A 256 6.94 -14.40 -15.97
C PHE A 256 8.31 -14.25 -16.64
N ARG A 257 8.56 -15.00 -17.73
CA ARG A 257 9.72 -14.89 -18.61
C ARG A 257 11.06 -14.84 -17.86
N PRO A 258 11.36 -15.80 -16.97
CA PRO A 258 12.59 -15.77 -16.17
C PRO A 258 13.86 -15.80 -17.04
N ASP A 259 13.78 -16.40 -18.23
CA ASP A 259 14.88 -16.55 -19.19
C ASP A 259 14.82 -15.54 -20.36
N GLY A 260 14.01 -14.48 -20.23
CA GLY A 260 13.84 -13.45 -21.26
C GLY A 260 12.72 -13.71 -22.27
N HIS A 261 12.78 -13.05 -23.43
CA HIS A 261 11.68 -13.09 -24.41
C HIS A 261 11.53 -14.50 -25.03
N PRO A 262 10.33 -15.12 -25.01
CA PRO A 262 10.14 -16.52 -25.44
C PRO A 262 10.51 -16.77 -26.91
N LEU A 263 10.43 -15.74 -27.75
CA LEU A 263 10.76 -15.79 -29.17
C LEU A 263 12.11 -15.14 -29.52
N ALA A 264 13.03 -15.01 -28.56
CA ALA A 264 14.34 -14.37 -28.80
C ALA A 264 15.20 -15.06 -29.88
N HIS A 265 14.90 -16.32 -30.21
CA HIS A 265 15.54 -17.07 -31.29
C HIS A 265 14.96 -16.78 -32.68
N MET A 266 13.93 -15.94 -32.77
CA MET A 266 13.24 -15.56 -34.01
C MET A 266 13.38 -14.04 -34.27
N PRO A 267 13.32 -13.59 -35.54
CA PRO A 267 13.27 -12.17 -35.85
C PRO A 267 12.07 -11.45 -35.20
N ASP A 268 12.27 -10.23 -34.70
CA ASP A 268 11.24 -9.43 -34.01
C ASP A 268 9.94 -9.28 -34.82
N ALA A 269 10.04 -9.18 -36.15
CA ALA A 269 8.90 -9.08 -37.05
C ALA A 269 7.96 -10.32 -36.98
N GLN A 270 8.44 -11.44 -36.45
CA GLN A 270 7.69 -12.69 -36.31
C GLN A 270 7.14 -12.92 -34.90
N HIS A 271 7.34 -11.98 -33.95
CA HIS A 271 6.90 -12.18 -32.56
C HIS A 271 5.38 -12.10 -32.37
N GLY A 272 4.65 -11.57 -33.35
CA GLY A 272 3.19 -11.49 -33.32
C GLY A 272 2.67 -10.73 -32.09
N VAL A 273 1.73 -11.34 -31.35
CA VAL A 273 1.17 -10.74 -30.13
C VAL A 273 2.16 -10.70 -28.95
N LEU A 274 3.25 -11.47 -29.01
CA LEU A 274 4.27 -11.47 -27.96
C LEU A 274 5.25 -10.30 -28.06
N GLY A 275 5.26 -9.57 -29.19
CA GLY A 275 6.04 -8.35 -29.35
C GLY A 275 5.60 -7.19 -28.43
N PRO A 276 6.27 -6.03 -28.48
CA PRO A 276 6.09 -4.96 -27.49
C PRO A 276 4.65 -4.49 -27.30
N LEU A 277 4.19 -4.42 -26.04
CA LEU A 277 2.82 -4.00 -25.69
C LEU A 277 2.45 -2.61 -26.21
N GLY A 278 3.39 -1.66 -26.14
CA GLY A 278 3.22 -0.28 -26.59
C GLY A 278 3.02 -0.10 -28.10
N GLN A 279 3.30 -1.13 -28.92
CA GLN A 279 3.11 -1.11 -30.38
C GLN A 279 1.74 -1.66 -30.79
N GLY A 280 0.70 -1.45 -29.96
CA GLY A 280 -0.67 -1.88 -30.21
C GLY A 280 -0.97 -3.33 -29.80
N ASN A 281 0.02 -4.12 -29.41
CA ASN A 281 -0.19 -5.49 -28.95
C ASN A 281 -1.01 -5.57 -27.65
N TYR A 282 -0.91 -4.57 -26.75
CA TYR A 282 -1.78 -4.47 -25.58
C TYR A 282 -3.27 -4.51 -25.98
N GLY A 283 -3.68 -3.67 -26.93
CA GLY A 283 -5.06 -3.63 -27.41
C GLY A 283 -5.49 -4.92 -28.12
N ARG A 284 -4.59 -5.54 -28.90
CA ARG A 284 -4.86 -6.81 -29.59
C ARG A 284 -5.09 -7.97 -28.61
N ILE A 285 -4.22 -8.11 -27.61
CA ILE A 285 -4.35 -9.14 -26.56
C ILE A 285 -5.65 -8.89 -25.77
N ARG A 286 -5.90 -7.65 -25.34
CA ARG A 286 -7.09 -7.29 -24.57
C ARG A 286 -8.38 -7.58 -25.35
N ALA A 287 -8.43 -7.23 -26.64
CA ALA A 287 -9.59 -7.52 -27.49
C ALA A 287 -9.85 -9.03 -27.62
N LEU A 288 -8.78 -9.83 -27.79
CA LEU A 288 -8.87 -11.28 -27.83
C LEU A 288 -9.42 -11.86 -26.52
N VAL A 289 -8.86 -11.46 -25.38
CA VAL A 289 -9.32 -11.90 -24.04
C VAL A 289 -10.78 -11.53 -23.83
N MET A 290 -11.18 -10.29 -24.13
CA MET A 290 -12.56 -9.84 -23.98
C MET A 290 -13.54 -10.60 -24.87
N ARG A 291 -13.15 -10.99 -26.09
CA ARG A 291 -13.97 -11.84 -26.95
C ARG A 291 -14.17 -13.23 -26.33
N LEU A 292 -13.09 -13.85 -25.87
CA LEU A 292 -13.13 -15.19 -25.25
C LEU A 292 -13.99 -15.20 -23.98
N LEU A 293 -13.87 -14.18 -23.13
CA LEU A 293 -14.67 -14.06 -21.90
C LEU A 293 -16.16 -13.81 -22.16
N ARG A 294 -16.52 -13.29 -23.34
CA ARG A 294 -17.93 -13.12 -23.76
C ARG A 294 -18.56 -14.40 -24.30
N GLY A 295 -17.79 -15.48 -24.47
CA GLY A 295 -18.30 -16.77 -24.95
C GLY A 295 -18.73 -16.78 -26.42
N GLN A 296 -18.11 -15.94 -27.26
CA GLN A 296 -18.30 -15.94 -28.73
C GLN A 296 -17.13 -16.60 -29.45
#